data_AF-A0A812D0F6-F1
#
_entry.id   AF-A0A812D0F6-F1
#
_cell.length_a   1.000
_cell.length_b   1.000
_cell.length_c   1.000
_cell.angle_alpha   90.00
_cell.angle_beta   90.00
_cell.angle_gamma   90.00
#
_symmetry.space_group_name_H-M   'P 1'
#
loop_
_entity.id
_entity.type
_entity.pdbx_description
1 polymer ?
#
loop_
_entity_poly.entity_id
_entity_poly.type
_entity_poly.pdbx_seq_one_letter_code
_entity_poly.pdbx_strand_id
1 'polypeptide(L)'
;MSAVCKWISGLCIWENHKKIQHQVHPDQQTFEAIIIWREKAKQSTGGVAYDVILKPASSDLTIKPGSPPKEQRAITQEAIADKLKKAQERRESIETQKLEQLQKDRERAQQVLQKAQEENTTFSKSTQEKLRRSLELNKENRQAQIKALQERLREHEKRIEEVRKNKLSVHDDDDDDDYNYDDQNDNEESAAPSS
;
A
#
# COMPACT_ATOMS: atom_id res chain seq x y z
N MET A 1 49.97 -28.91 -20.77
CA MET A 1 50.13 -27.43 -20.77
C MET A 1 51.60 -27.12 -20.88
N SER A 2 51.95 -26.09 -21.65
CA SER A 2 53.29 -25.48 -21.75
C SER A 2 54.36 -26.37 -22.42
N ALA A 3 54.63 -26.25 -23.73
CA ALA A 3 55.37 -25.20 -24.43
C ALA A 3 56.90 -25.26 -24.25
N VAL A 4 57.61 -24.78 -25.29
CA VAL A 4 59.03 -24.35 -25.33
C VAL A 4 59.98 -25.53 -25.67
N CYS A 5 60.89 -25.52 -26.66
CA CYS A 5 61.47 -24.48 -27.51
C CYS A 5 62.33 -25.09 -28.65
N LYS A 6 62.55 -24.27 -29.68
CA LYS A 6 63.77 -24.14 -30.53
C LYS A 6 64.07 -25.34 -31.45
N TRP A 7 64.50 -25.09 -32.67
CA TRP A 7 65.88 -25.23 -33.15
C TRP A 7 65.79 -24.89 -34.66
N ILE A 8 66.49 -23.90 -35.22
CA ILE A 8 67.80 -23.99 -35.92
C ILE A 8 67.68 -22.92 -37.03
N SER A 9 68.48 -21.85 -36.97
CA SER A 9 69.71 -21.66 -37.75
C SER A 9 69.49 -21.34 -39.23
N GLY A 10 70.36 -20.48 -39.77
CA GLY A 10 70.76 -20.59 -41.17
C GLY A 10 70.45 -19.38 -42.01
N LEU A 11 71.24 -18.32 -41.78
CA LEU A 11 71.57 -17.31 -42.77
C LEU A 11 72.02 -18.01 -44.08
N CYS A 12 71.40 -17.69 -45.22
CA CYS A 12 72.11 -17.59 -46.49
C CYS A 12 71.30 -16.82 -47.53
N ILE A 13 71.97 -15.78 -48.01
CA ILE A 13 71.61 -14.83 -49.05
C ILE A 13 71.60 -15.55 -50.40
N TRP A 14 70.61 -15.28 -51.26
CA TRP A 14 70.89 -15.28 -52.69
C TRP A 14 70.19 -14.12 -53.39
N GLU A 15 71.05 -13.19 -53.81
CA GLU A 15 70.77 -12.02 -54.63
C GLU A 15 70.26 -12.42 -56.01
N ASN A 16 68.99 -12.12 -56.28
CA ASN A 16 68.48 -12.03 -57.65
C ASN A 16 68.49 -10.56 -58.08
N HIS A 17 69.54 -10.17 -58.82
CA HIS A 17 69.62 -8.88 -59.48
C HIS A 17 68.65 -8.83 -60.67
N LYS A 18 67.35 -8.62 -60.41
CA LYS A 18 66.43 -8.11 -61.44
C LYS A 18 66.59 -6.60 -61.51
N LYS A 19 67.15 -6.11 -62.62
CA LYS A 19 67.05 -4.70 -63.02
C LYS A 19 65.58 -4.35 -63.17
N ILE A 20 65.00 -3.73 -62.15
CA ILE A 20 63.71 -3.06 -62.26
C ILE A 20 63.97 -1.79 -63.05
N GLN A 21 63.64 -1.81 -64.34
CA GLN A 21 63.47 -0.56 -65.06
C GLN A 21 62.23 0.13 -64.51
N HIS A 22 62.44 1.21 -63.77
CA HIS A 22 61.38 2.12 -63.39
C HIS A 22 60.81 2.74 -64.67
N GLN A 23 59.62 2.32 -65.08
CA GLN A 23 58.81 3.11 -66.01
C GLN A 23 58.34 4.35 -65.26
N VAL A 24 58.90 5.51 -65.63
CA VAL A 24 58.46 6.80 -65.14
C VAL A 24 57.22 7.20 -65.95
N HIS A 25 56.08 7.35 -65.28
CA HIS A 25 54.83 7.79 -65.91
C HIS A 25 55.03 9.21 -66.49
N PRO A 26 54.59 9.51 -67.73
CA PRO A 26 54.88 10.79 -68.41
C PRO A 26 54.19 12.03 -67.80
N ASP A 27 53.39 11.86 -66.74
CA ASP A 27 52.71 12.95 -66.03
C ASP A 27 53.40 13.32 -64.70
N GLN A 28 54.73 13.25 -64.65
CA GLN A 28 55.48 13.86 -63.54
C GLN A 28 55.38 15.39 -63.63
N GLN A 29 54.29 15.95 -63.09
CA GLN A 29 54.26 17.36 -62.72
C GLN A 29 55.36 17.61 -61.68
N THR A 30 56.33 18.45 -62.04
CA THR A 30 57.34 18.96 -61.12
C THR A 30 56.63 19.91 -60.14
N PHE A 31 56.32 19.43 -58.95
CA PHE A 31 55.87 20.32 -57.88
C PHE A 31 57.08 21.10 -57.39
N GLU A 32 57.03 22.42 -57.51
CA GLU A 32 58.07 23.34 -57.01
C GLU A 32 58.03 23.33 -55.47
N ALA A 33 58.76 22.39 -54.86
CA ALA A 33 58.84 22.26 -53.41
C ALA A 33 59.75 23.38 -52.86
N ILE A 34 59.16 24.34 -52.16
CA ILE A 34 59.92 25.34 -51.42
C ILE A 34 60.35 24.72 -50.10
N ILE A 35 61.61 24.32 -49.98
CA ILE A 35 62.18 23.93 -48.69
C ILE A 35 62.41 25.21 -47.88
N ILE A 36 61.41 25.56 -47.08
CA ILE A 36 61.53 26.65 -46.11
C ILE A 36 62.30 26.10 -44.91
N TRP A 37 63.60 26.40 -44.82
CA TRP A 37 64.41 26.13 -43.62
C TRP A 37 64.01 27.09 -42.51
N ARG A 38 62.89 26.80 -41.84
CA ARG A 38 62.50 27.46 -40.62
C ARG A 38 62.69 26.45 -39.48
N GLU A 39 63.80 26.63 -38.77
CA GLU A 39 64.30 25.81 -37.65
C GLU A 39 65.08 24.52 -37.98
N LYS A 40 66.05 24.22 -37.11
CA LYS A 40 66.91 23.02 -37.21
C LYS A 40 66.06 21.78 -36.94
N ALA A 41 66.15 20.78 -37.81
CA ALA A 41 65.46 19.50 -37.66
C ALA A 41 65.70 18.90 -36.27
N LYS A 42 64.63 18.44 -35.61
CA LYS A 42 64.71 17.87 -34.26
C LYS A 42 65.37 16.50 -34.37
N GLN A 43 66.56 16.38 -33.80
CA GLN A 43 67.32 15.13 -33.76
C GLN A 43 67.15 14.49 -32.38
N SER A 44 66.86 13.20 -32.36
CA SER A 44 66.89 12.38 -31.17
C SER A 44 67.75 11.15 -31.43
N THR A 45 68.08 10.41 -30.38
CA THR A 45 68.84 9.15 -30.46
C THR A 45 68.21 8.14 -31.44
N GLY A 46 66.91 8.26 -31.73
CA GLY A 46 66.17 7.39 -32.66
C GLY A 46 65.98 7.93 -34.08
N GLY A 47 66.50 9.11 -34.43
CA GLY A 47 66.41 9.67 -35.79
C GLY A 47 66.12 11.18 -35.84
N VAL A 48 65.88 11.68 -37.06
CA VAL A 48 65.68 13.10 -37.36
C VAL A 48 64.29 13.34 -37.95
N ALA A 49 63.56 14.34 -37.43
CA ALA A 49 62.26 14.76 -37.94
C ALA A 49 62.33 16.17 -38.55
N TYR A 50 61.73 16.33 -39.72
CA TYR A 50 61.64 17.59 -40.46
C TYR A 50 60.26 17.77 -41.08
N ASP A 51 59.79 19.01 -41.17
CA ASP A 51 58.53 19.36 -41.83
C ASP A 51 58.82 19.73 -43.29
N VAL A 52 58.21 19.01 -44.24
CA VAL A 52 58.27 19.34 -45.67
C VAL A 52 56.94 19.91 -46.11
N ILE A 53 56.95 21.17 -46.53
CA ILE A 53 55.76 21.85 -47.04
C ILE A 53 55.91 21.99 -48.55
N LEU A 54 55.16 21.18 -49.31
CA LEU A 54 55.23 21.18 -50.78
C LEU A 54 54.41 22.31 -51.41
N LYS A 55 53.35 22.76 -50.73
CA LYS A 55 52.55 23.94 -51.08
C LYS A 55 52.17 24.66 -49.78
N PRO A 56 52.36 25.98 -49.68
CA PRO A 56 51.85 26.73 -48.55
C PRO A 56 50.33 26.58 -48.48
N ALA A 57 49.77 26.59 -47.27
CA ALA A 57 48.32 26.55 -47.10
C ALA A 57 47.68 27.69 -47.90
N SER A 58 46.77 27.34 -48.83
CA SER A 58 45.96 28.34 -49.54
C SER A 58 45.10 29.08 -48.51
N SER A 59 44.96 30.40 -48.66
CA SER A 59 44.28 31.26 -47.69
C SER A 59 42.78 30.98 -47.55
N ASP A 60 42.21 30.12 -48.39
CA ASP A 60 40.86 29.56 -48.20
C ASP A 60 40.88 28.51 -47.08
N LEU A 61 41.09 29.03 -45.87
CA LEU A 61 40.77 28.33 -44.64
C LEU A 61 39.26 28.09 -44.66
N THR A 62 38.86 26.87 -44.98
CA THR A 62 37.51 26.40 -44.69
C THR A 62 37.30 26.63 -43.19
N ILE A 63 36.48 27.63 -42.85
CA ILE A 63 36.14 27.97 -41.47
C ILE A 63 35.49 26.72 -40.91
N LYS A 64 36.27 25.90 -40.20
CA LYS A 64 35.73 24.78 -39.44
C LYS A 64 34.69 25.41 -38.51
N PRO A 65 33.46 24.87 -38.43
CA PRO A 65 32.46 25.42 -37.53
C PRO A 65 33.11 25.57 -36.16
N GLY A 66 33.09 26.79 -35.63
CA GLY A 66 33.77 27.12 -34.39
C GLY A 66 33.45 26.06 -33.36
N SER A 67 34.48 25.38 -32.87
CA SER A 67 34.29 24.45 -31.76
C SER A 67 33.56 25.20 -30.65
N PRO A 68 32.62 24.54 -29.93
CA PRO A 68 31.93 25.15 -28.81
C PRO A 68 32.95 25.90 -27.95
N PRO A 69 32.67 27.14 -27.52
CA PRO A 69 33.60 27.93 -26.73
C PRO A 69 34.18 27.02 -25.66
N LYS A 70 35.51 26.85 -25.64
CA LYS A 70 36.18 26.18 -24.53
C LYS A 70 35.88 27.04 -23.32
N GLU A 71 34.79 26.75 -22.62
CA GLU A 71 34.57 27.25 -21.28
C GLU A 71 35.72 26.68 -20.46
N GLN A 72 36.78 27.48 -20.34
CA GLN A 72 37.87 27.29 -19.39
C GLN A 72 37.34 27.57 -17.98
N ARG A 73 36.16 27.06 -17.64
CA ARG A 73 35.83 26.84 -16.24
C ARG A 73 36.72 25.67 -15.86
N ALA A 74 37.93 25.97 -15.39
CA ALA A 74 38.77 24.99 -14.74
C ALA A 74 37.86 24.28 -13.76
N ILE A 75 37.59 22.99 -14.01
CA ILE A 75 36.67 22.20 -13.20
C ILE A 75 37.29 22.24 -11.80
N THR A 76 36.74 23.09 -10.94
CA THR A 76 37.22 23.24 -9.57
C THR A 76 36.84 21.98 -8.81
N GLN A 77 37.67 21.59 -7.85
CA GLN A 77 37.39 20.43 -7.01
C GLN A 77 36.02 20.55 -6.31
N GLU A 78 35.64 21.77 -5.94
CA GLU A 78 34.33 22.11 -5.39
C GLU A 78 33.19 21.82 -6.38
N ALA A 79 33.29 22.25 -7.64
CA ALA A 79 32.25 22.00 -8.64
C ALA A 79 32.08 20.50 -8.97
N ILE A 80 33.14 19.69 -8.83
CA ILE A 80 33.02 18.21 -8.91
C ILE A 80 32.29 17.67 -7.69
N ALA A 81 32.70 18.08 -6.49
CA ALA A 81 32.11 17.63 -5.23
C ALA A 81 30.61 17.95 -5.18
N ASP A 82 30.20 19.15 -5.60
CA ASP A 82 28.80 19.56 -5.66
C ASP A 82 27.98 18.70 -6.63
N LYS A 83 28.54 18.35 -7.80
CA LYS A 83 27.86 17.46 -8.75
C LYS A 83 27.67 16.05 -8.19
N LEU A 84 28.68 15.53 -7.48
CA LEU A 84 28.60 14.23 -6.81
C LEU A 84 27.56 14.26 -5.68
N LYS A 85 27.60 15.29 -4.83
CA LYS A 85 26.63 15.50 -3.75
C LYS A 85 25.20 15.58 -4.28
N LYS A 86 24.95 16.39 -5.32
CA LYS A 86 23.63 16.48 -5.96
C LYS A 86 23.18 15.16 -6.59
N ALA A 87 24.11 14.35 -7.10
CA ALA A 87 23.77 13.02 -7.60
C ALA A 87 23.40 12.05 -6.46
N GLN A 88 24.07 12.15 -5.31
CA GLN A 88 23.73 11.39 -4.11
C GLN A 88 22.38 11.80 -3.54
N GLU A 89 22.12 13.10 -3.37
CA GLU A 89 20.82 13.62 -2.89
C GLU A 89 19.66 13.15 -3.78
N ARG A 90 19.84 13.08 -5.11
CA ARG A 90 18.81 12.50 -5.99
C ARG A 90 18.59 11.01 -5.74
N ARG A 91 19.64 10.24 -5.45
CA ARG A 91 19.50 8.80 -5.13
C ARG A 91 18.75 8.63 -3.82
N GLU A 92 19.15 9.37 -2.79
CA GLU A 92 18.52 9.36 -1.47
C GLU A 92 17.06 9.81 -1.56
N SER A 93 16.75 10.88 -2.30
CA SER A 93 15.38 11.34 -2.52
C SER A 93 14.48 10.31 -3.19
N ILE A 94 15.01 9.52 -4.14
CA ILE A 94 14.24 8.45 -4.77
C ILE A 94 14.01 7.30 -3.79
N GLU A 95 15.01 6.97 -2.97
CA GLU A 95 14.90 5.94 -1.96
C GLU A 95 13.90 6.32 -0.86
N THR A 96 13.96 7.54 -0.34
CA THR A 96 13.01 8.03 0.67
C THR A 96 11.59 8.04 0.14
N GLN A 97 11.37 8.51 -1.09
CA GLN A 97 10.04 8.49 -1.72
C GLN A 97 9.48 7.06 -1.86
N LYS A 98 10.33 6.09 -2.21
CA LYS A 98 9.93 4.67 -2.27
C LYS A 98 9.57 4.13 -0.88
N LEU A 99 10.38 4.44 0.13
CA LEU A 99 10.12 4.02 1.51
C LEU A 99 8.82 4.63 2.05
N GLU A 100 8.57 5.91 1.78
CA GLU A 100 7.33 6.59 2.16
C GLU A 100 6.11 5.94 1.50
N GLN A 101 6.19 5.61 0.21
CA GLN A 101 5.11 4.91 -0.49
C GLN A 101 4.85 3.53 0.12
N LEU A 102 5.90 2.77 0.44
CA LEU A 102 5.75 1.46 1.10
C LEU A 102 5.16 1.58 2.52
N GLN A 103 5.55 2.60 3.28
CA GLN A 103 4.99 2.89 4.60
C GLN A 103 3.51 3.22 4.49
N LYS A 104 3.13 4.09 3.56
CA LYS A 104 1.73 4.45 3.29
C LYS A 104 0.88 3.24 2.90
N ASP A 105 1.41 2.35 2.05
CA ASP A 105 0.70 1.14 1.65
C ASP A 105 0.53 0.17 2.84
N ARG A 106 1.54 0.06 3.71
CA ARG A 106 1.48 -0.72 4.95
C ARG A 106 0.44 -0.16 5.92
N GLU A 107 0.43 1.15 6.14
CA GLU A 107 -0.55 1.83 7.00
C GLU A 107 -1.96 1.62 6.47
N ARG A 108 -2.17 1.75 5.17
CA ARG A 108 -3.46 1.49 4.54
C ARG A 108 -3.93 0.05 4.76
N ALA A 109 -3.04 -0.93 4.60
CA ALA A 109 -3.36 -2.33 4.88
C ALA A 109 -3.76 -2.56 6.35
N GLN A 110 -3.04 -1.94 7.29
CA GLN A 110 -3.38 -2.01 8.71
C GLN A 110 -4.74 -1.35 9.02
N GLN A 111 -5.01 -0.17 8.45
CA GLN A 111 -6.29 0.52 8.63
C GLN A 111 -7.46 -0.30 8.10
N VAL A 112 -7.31 -0.98 6.96
CA VAL A 112 -8.35 -1.86 6.41
C VAL A 112 -8.65 -3.01 7.36
N LEU A 113 -7.60 -3.66 7.90
CA LEU A 113 -7.76 -4.77 8.85
C LEU A 113 -8.42 -4.30 10.15
N GLN A 114 -7.95 -3.18 10.69
CA GLN A 114 -8.52 -2.59 11.90
C GLN A 114 -10.00 -2.24 11.70
N LYS A 115 -10.33 -1.57 10.59
CA LYS A 115 -11.71 -1.20 10.28
C LYS A 115 -12.63 -2.43 10.16
N ALA A 116 -12.16 -3.49 9.51
CA ALA A 116 -12.93 -4.73 9.41
C ALA A 116 -13.20 -5.36 10.79
N GLN A 117 -12.22 -5.31 11.70
CA GLN A 117 -12.39 -5.76 13.08
C GLN A 117 -13.36 -4.87 13.87
N GLU A 118 -13.23 -3.55 13.75
CA GLU A 118 -14.10 -2.57 14.40
C GLU A 118 -15.57 -2.72 13.96
N GLU A 119 -15.81 -2.91 12.65
CA GLU A 119 -17.15 -3.16 12.12
C GLU A 119 -17.74 -4.46 12.67
N ASN A 120 -16.96 -5.54 12.73
CA ASN A 120 -17.40 -6.82 13.30
C ASN A 120 -17.76 -6.70 14.79
N THR A 121 -16.89 -6.04 15.57
CA THR A 121 -17.13 -5.84 17.01
C THR A 121 -18.34 -4.93 17.25
N THR A 122 -18.53 -3.90 16.44
CA THR A 122 -19.67 -2.98 16.52
C THR A 122 -20.97 -3.69 16.16
N PHE A 123 -20.97 -4.52 15.12
CA PHE A 123 -22.12 -5.33 14.73
C PHE A 123 -22.52 -6.29 15.86
N SER A 124 -21.54 -7.00 16.43
CA SER A 124 -21.78 -7.95 17.53
C SER A 124 -22.36 -7.24 18.76
N LYS A 125 -21.76 -6.12 19.19
CA LYS A 125 -22.22 -5.33 20.34
C LYS A 125 -23.63 -4.78 20.13
N SER A 126 -23.88 -4.13 19.00
CA SER A 126 -25.19 -3.53 18.71
C SER A 126 -26.30 -4.59 18.60
N THR A 127 -25.98 -5.76 18.04
CA THR A 127 -26.93 -6.89 17.96
C THR A 127 -27.23 -7.45 19.35
N GLN A 128 -26.20 -7.64 20.18
CA GLN A 128 -26.36 -8.09 21.56
C GLN A 128 -27.20 -7.11 22.39
N GLU A 129 -26.94 -5.81 22.27
CA GLU A 129 -27.72 -4.77 22.97
C GLU A 129 -29.18 -4.73 22.54
N LYS A 130 -29.44 -4.85 21.23
CA LYS A 130 -30.82 -4.93 20.70
C LYS A 130 -31.55 -6.14 21.25
N LEU A 131 -30.91 -7.32 21.24
CA LEU A 131 -31.48 -8.54 21.79
C LEU A 131 -31.78 -8.38 23.28
N ARG A 132 -30.80 -7.88 24.06
CA ARG A 132 -30.96 -7.64 25.50
C ARG A 132 -32.14 -6.71 25.78
N ARG A 133 -32.24 -5.59 25.06
CA ARG A 133 -33.37 -4.66 25.19
C ARG A 133 -34.70 -5.34 24.85
N SER A 134 -34.75 -6.12 23.77
CA SER A 134 -35.97 -6.83 23.37
C SER A 134 -36.42 -7.84 24.43
N LEU A 135 -35.48 -8.55 25.06
CA LEU A 135 -35.78 -9.50 26.13
C LEU A 135 -36.28 -8.81 27.40
N GLU A 136 -35.67 -7.68 27.80
CA GLU A 136 -36.14 -6.94 28.97
C GLU A 136 -37.53 -6.35 28.73
N LEU A 137 -37.80 -5.76 27.56
CA LEU A 137 -39.13 -5.27 27.20
C LEU A 137 -40.17 -6.40 27.21
N ASN A 138 -39.83 -7.59 26.69
CA ASN A 138 -40.75 -8.73 26.72
C ASN A 138 -41.08 -9.16 28.15
N LYS A 139 -40.06 -9.20 29.02
CA LYS A 139 -40.20 -9.54 30.43
C LYS A 139 -41.04 -8.50 31.18
N GLU A 140 -40.78 -7.21 30.99
CA GLU A 140 -41.57 -6.12 31.57
C GLU A 140 -43.02 -6.17 31.10
N ASN A 141 -43.26 -6.38 29.80
CA ASN A 141 -44.61 -6.52 29.25
C ASN A 141 -45.36 -7.71 29.87
N ARG A 142 -44.71 -8.87 29.99
CA ARG A 142 -45.29 -10.05 30.63
C ARG A 142 -45.62 -9.77 32.10
N GLN A 143 -44.71 -9.12 32.82
CA GLN A 143 -44.93 -8.75 34.22
C GLN A 143 -46.08 -7.73 34.37
N ALA A 144 -46.17 -6.75 33.47
CA ALA A 144 -47.25 -5.76 33.47
C ALA A 144 -48.62 -6.42 33.25
N GLN A 145 -48.72 -7.36 32.30
CA GLN A 145 -49.95 -8.13 32.07
C GLN A 145 -50.35 -8.95 33.31
N ILE A 146 -49.40 -9.63 33.94
CA ILE A 146 -49.66 -10.41 35.17
C ILE A 146 -50.11 -9.49 36.29
N LYS A 147 -49.44 -8.35 36.51
CA LYS A 147 -49.82 -7.37 37.53
C LYS A 147 -51.22 -6.81 37.28
N ALA A 148 -51.56 -6.49 36.04
CA ALA A 148 -52.88 -6.00 35.68
C ALA A 148 -53.97 -7.05 35.95
N LEU A 149 -53.71 -8.33 35.68
CA LEU A 149 -54.63 -9.42 36.02
C LEU A 149 -54.79 -9.59 37.54
N GLN A 150 -53.68 -9.56 38.29
CA GLN A 150 -53.70 -9.64 39.75
C GLN A 150 -54.50 -8.50 40.37
N GLU A 151 -54.35 -7.28 39.84
CA GLU A 151 -55.09 -6.12 40.36
C GLU A 151 -56.59 -6.24 40.12
N ARG A 152 -57.02 -6.66 38.92
CA ARG A 152 -58.43 -6.93 38.63
C ARG A 152 -59.03 -8.00 39.55
N LEU A 153 -58.26 -9.03 39.89
CA LEU A 153 -58.71 -10.06 40.83
C LEU A 153 -58.84 -9.51 42.25
N ARG A 154 -57.88 -8.70 42.73
CA ARG A 154 -57.98 -8.04 44.04
C ARG A 154 -59.16 -7.08 44.14
N GLU A 155 -59.39 -6.28 43.09
CA GLU A 155 -60.57 -5.40 43.01
C GLU A 155 -61.87 -6.20 43.08
N HIS A 156 -61.93 -7.36 42.40
CA HIS A 156 -63.08 -8.24 42.45
C HIS A 156 -63.30 -8.85 43.85
N GLU A 157 -62.25 -9.34 44.50
CA GLU A 157 -62.29 -9.85 45.87
C GLU A 157 -62.80 -8.78 46.85
N LYS A 158 -62.27 -7.56 46.75
CA LYS A 158 -62.71 -6.43 47.58
C LYS A 158 -64.20 -6.13 47.38
N ARG A 159 -64.67 -6.12 46.13
CA ARG A 159 -66.09 -5.91 45.81
C ARG A 159 -66.98 -7.01 46.38
N ILE A 160 -66.55 -8.27 46.34
CA ILE A 160 -67.29 -9.39 46.95
C ILE A 160 -67.43 -9.17 48.47
N GLU A 161 -66.34 -8.81 49.15
CA GLU A 161 -66.36 -8.57 50.59
C GLU A 161 -67.25 -7.38 50.97
N GLU A 162 -67.23 -6.30 50.18
CA GLU A 162 -68.15 -5.16 50.36
C GLU A 162 -69.62 -5.58 50.20
N VAL A 163 -69.95 -6.38 49.18
CA VAL A 163 -71.31 -6.92 48.99
C VAL A 163 -71.72 -7.80 50.17
N ARG A 164 -70.82 -8.65 50.69
CA ARG A 164 -71.08 -9.50 51.86
C ARG A 164 -71.35 -8.67 53.12
N LYS A 165 -70.53 -7.64 53.37
CA LYS A 165 -70.71 -6.72 54.49
C LYS A 165 -72.02 -5.94 54.39
N ASN A 166 -72.37 -5.44 53.20
CA ASN A 166 -73.63 -4.72 52.99
C ASN A 166 -74.85 -5.62 53.21
N LYS A 167 -74.79 -6.91 52.81
CA LYS A 167 -75.89 -7.86 53.06
C LYS A 167 -76.07 -8.12 54.56
N LEU A 168 -74.99 -8.24 55.31
CA LEU A 168 -75.05 -8.42 56.77
C LEU A 168 -75.67 -7.19 57.46
N SER A 169 -75.27 -5.98 57.09
CA SER A 169 -75.83 -4.76 57.69
C SER A 169 -77.29 -4.47 57.33
N VAL A 170 -77.85 -5.11 56.30
CA VAL A 170 -79.27 -4.99 55.93
C VAL A 170 -80.14 -6.01 56.67
N HIS A 171 -79.55 -7.07 57.23
CA HIS A 171 -80.30 -8.11 57.95
C HIS A 171 -80.54 -7.76 59.42
N ASP A 172 -79.77 -6.84 60.00
CA ASP A 172 -79.88 -6.46 61.41
C ASP A 172 -81.03 -5.44 61.70
N ASP A 173 -81.73 -4.95 60.67
CA ASP A 173 -82.81 -3.95 60.81
C ASP A 173 -84.24 -4.53 60.64
N ASP A 174 -84.40 -5.81 60.26
CA ASP A 174 -85.71 -6.39 59.82
C ASP A 174 -86.13 -7.72 60.52
N ASP A 175 -85.53 -8.11 61.65
CA ASP A 175 -85.95 -9.32 62.40
C ASP A 175 -86.74 -8.99 63.69
N ASP A 176 -87.89 -8.34 63.52
CA ASP A 176 -89.05 -8.50 64.42
C ASP A 176 -90.20 -9.02 63.54
N ASP A 177 -90.30 -10.33 63.31
CA ASP A 177 -91.60 -10.99 63.15
C ASP A 177 -91.48 -12.53 63.23
N ASP A 178 -92.07 -13.00 64.32
CA ASP A 178 -92.46 -14.36 64.69
C ASP A 178 -93.23 -15.09 63.58
N TYR A 179 -92.71 -16.23 63.10
CA TYR A 179 -93.57 -17.31 62.58
C TYR A 179 -93.05 -18.70 62.98
N ASN A 180 -93.61 -19.17 64.09
CA ASN A 180 -93.83 -20.56 64.43
C ASN A 180 -94.48 -21.35 63.26
N TYR A 181 -93.85 -22.46 62.82
CA TYR A 181 -94.49 -23.45 61.95
C TYR A 181 -94.47 -24.81 62.67
N ASP A 182 -95.56 -25.09 63.37
CA ASP A 182 -95.84 -26.38 64.00
C ASP A 182 -96.04 -27.46 62.93
N ASP A 183 -95.16 -28.46 62.99
CA ASP A 183 -95.41 -29.91 63.01
C ASP A 183 -96.65 -30.47 62.29
N GLN A 184 -96.42 -31.33 61.28
CA GLN A 184 -96.87 -32.72 61.37
C GLN A 184 -96.27 -33.64 60.30
N ASN A 185 -95.69 -34.72 60.82
CA ASN A 185 -95.32 -35.99 60.21
C ASN A 185 -96.26 -36.54 59.14
N ASP A 186 -95.66 -37.17 58.12
CA ASP A 186 -96.04 -38.46 57.52
C ASP A 186 -94.78 -38.96 56.77
N ASN A 187 -93.83 -39.60 57.44
CA ASN A 187 -93.68 -41.04 57.66
C ASN A 187 -93.59 -41.90 56.38
N GLU A 188 -92.52 -42.72 56.35
CA GLU A 188 -92.36 -43.98 55.60
C GLU A 188 -92.31 -43.90 54.05
N GLU A 189 -91.52 -44.65 53.30
CA GLU A 189 -90.57 -45.73 53.55
C GLU A 189 -89.97 -46.12 52.18
N SER A 190 -88.82 -46.79 52.22
CA SER A 190 -88.28 -47.70 51.19
C SER A 190 -87.35 -47.16 50.09
N ALA A 191 -86.16 -47.77 50.16
CA ALA A 191 -85.39 -48.36 49.07
C ALA A 191 -84.23 -47.54 48.48
N ALA A 192 -83.05 -47.97 48.92
CA ALA A 192 -81.70 -47.64 48.48
C ALA A 192 -81.38 -48.14 47.04
N PRO A 193 -80.22 -47.75 46.47
CA PRO A 193 -79.92 -47.83 45.04
C PRO A 193 -79.26 -49.15 44.62
N SER A 194 -79.36 -49.48 43.32
CA SER A 194 -78.50 -50.48 42.68
C SER A 194 -78.09 -50.10 41.25
N SER A 195 -76.79 -50.31 41.01
CA SER A 195 -75.99 -50.22 39.77
C SER A 195 -75.52 -48.85 39.30
#